data_AF-A0A7Y5G4D1-F1
#
_entry.id   AF-A0A7Y5G4D1-F1
#
_cell.length_a   1.000
_cell.length_b   1.000
_cell.length_c   1.000
_cell.angle_alpha   90.00
_cell.angle_beta   90.00
_cell.angle_gamma   90.00
#
_symmetry.space_group_name_H-M   'P 1'
#
loop_
_entity.id
_entity.type
_entity.pdbx_description
1 polymer ?
#
loop_
_entity_poly.entity_id
_entity_poly.type
_entity_poly.pdbx_seq_one_letter_code
_entity_poly.pdbx_strand_id
1 'polypeptide(L)'
;MTITNIRYFDSFAAIGRRAGKDPEAPWTTAQLLDEMQRCCVHGALVYAHQAKEVHPEVGNPLVLAECRKYPRLYPCWVALPHHSGEFPHPHDLLPEMERQGVRALKIFPRIYKHAVDHGTLGELLGAMQETQT
;
A
#
# COMPACT_ATOMS: atom_id res chain seq x y z
N MET A 1 18.78 -33.70 -0.80
CA MET A 1 17.80 -32.70 -0.36
C MET A 1 17.45 -31.84 -1.57
N THR A 2 16.26 -32.06 -2.15
CA THR A 2 15.69 -31.16 -3.14
C THR A 2 15.24 -29.89 -2.40
N ILE A 3 15.98 -28.79 -2.58
CA ILE A 3 15.53 -27.48 -2.11
C ILE A 3 14.27 -27.15 -2.89
N THR A 4 13.13 -27.05 -2.20
CA THR A 4 11.90 -26.52 -2.76
C THR A 4 12.13 -25.06 -3.16
N ASN A 5 11.70 -24.68 -4.36
CA ASN A 5 11.80 -23.31 -4.87
C ASN A 5 10.79 -22.38 -4.18
N ILE A 6 10.99 -22.15 -2.88
CA ILE A 6 10.13 -21.30 -2.05
C ILE A 6 10.44 -19.83 -2.38
N ARG A 7 9.39 -19.08 -2.73
CA ARG A 7 9.46 -17.63 -2.91
C ARG A 7 8.86 -16.92 -1.70
N TYR A 8 9.60 -15.97 -1.16
CA TYR A 8 9.16 -15.12 -0.06
C TYR A 8 8.55 -13.83 -0.56
N PHE A 9 7.45 -13.40 0.06
CA PHE A 9 6.76 -12.15 -0.24
C PHE A 9 6.59 -11.35 1.05
N ASP A 10 7.02 -10.09 1.04
CA ASP A 10 6.81 -9.17 2.17
C ASP A 10 5.49 -8.41 1.96
N SER A 11 4.51 -8.63 2.82
CA SER A 11 3.20 -7.96 2.75
C SER A 11 3.15 -6.63 3.50
N PHE A 12 4.26 -6.17 4.10
CA PHE A 12 4.30 -4.99 4.96
C PHE A 12 5.50 -4.07 4.67
N ALA A 13 5.88 -3.90 3.40
CA ALA A 13 6.94 -2.98 3.01
C ALA A 13 6.44 -1.52 2.87
N ALA A 14 7.36 -0.58 2.98
CA ALA A 14 7.10 0.85 2.80
C ALA A 14 8.28 1.55 2.11
N ILE A 15 7.97 2.60 1.35
CA ILE A 15 8.96 3.52 0.77
C ILE A 15 8.60 4.97 1.08
N GLY A 16 9.50 5.88 0.75
CA GLY A 16 9.32 7.31 0.94
C GLY A 16 9.79 7.79 2.30
N ARG A 17 10.20 9.05 2.38
CA ARG A 17 10.71 9.63 3.62
C ARG A 17 9.57 9.75 4.62
N ARG A 18 9.88 9.53 5.90
CA ARG A 18 8.93 9.68 7.02
C ARG A 18 9.48 10.62 8.08
N ALA A 19 8.60 11.34 8.77
CA ALA A 19 8.96 12.28 9.82
C ALA A 19 9.59 11.54 11.02
N GLY A 20 10.60 12.16 11.65
CA GLY A 20 11.27 11.59 12.83
C GLY A 20 11.99 10.25 12.58
N LYS A 21 12.22 9.89 11.32
CA LYS A 21 13.04 8.72 10.97
C LYS A 21 14.48 8.93 11.47
N ASP A 22 15.06 7.86 12.01
CA ASP A 22 16.51 7.77 12.23
C ASP A 22 17.28 8.02 10.92
N PRO A 23 18.35 8.84 10.90
CA PRO A 23 19.10 9.17 9.69
C PRO A 23 19.52 7.96 8.83
N GLU A 24 19.84 6.83 9.45
CA GLU A 24 20.34 5.62 8.79
C GLU A 24 19.21 4.70 8.30
N ALA A 25 18.01 4.81 8.86
CA ALA A 25 16.91 3.92 8.47
C ALA A 25 16.57 4.04 6.97
N PRO A 26 16.42 2.94 6.23
CA PRO A 26 16.17 2.99 4.79
C PRO A 26 14.79 3.57 4.49
N TRP A 27 14.66 4.25 3.36
CA TRP A 27 13.40 4.85 2.92
C TRP A 27 13.28 4.96 1.39
N THR A 28 14.37 4.83 0.66
CA THR A 28 14.32 4.84 -0.81
C THR A 28 13.94 3.46 -1.34
N THR A 29 13.37 3.42 -2.54
CA THR A 29 13.03 2.16 -3.22
C THR A 29 14.27 1.31 -3.48
N ALA A 30 15.40 1.92 -3.82
CA ALA A 30 16.67 1.22 -4.05
C ALA A 30 17.13 0.47 -2.77
N GLN A 31 17.11 1.15 -1.61
CA GLN A 31 17.46 0.52 -0.34
C GLN A 31 16.50 -0.63 0.02
N LEU A 32 15.20 -0.48 -0.25
CA LEU A 32 14.24 -1.57 -0.06
C LEU A 32 14.61 -2.78 -0.93
N LEU A 33 14.95 -2.57 -2.20
CA LEU A 33 15.33 -3.64 -3.12
C LEU A 33 16.63 -4.33 -2.70
N ASP A 34 17.62 -3.57 -2.22
CA ASP A 34 18.87 -4.09 -1.67
C ASP A 34 18.61 -4.98 -0.45
N GLU A 35 17.75 -4.54 0.47
CA GLU A 35 17.34 -5.34 1.63
C GLU A 35 16.55 -6.58 1.22
N MET A 36 15.64 -6.47 0.25
CA MET A 36 14.93 -7.63 -0.29
C MET A 36 15.91 -8.64 -0.89
N GLN A 37 16.94 -8.20 -1.59
CA GLN A 37 17.99 -9.08 -2.12
C GLN A 37 18.80 -9.74 -0.99
N ARG A 38 19.21 -8.97 0.02
CA ARG A 38 19.96 -9.46 1.18
C ARG A 38 19.18 -10.52 1.98
N CYS A 39 17.86 -10.36 2.06
CA CYS A 39 16.97 -11.24 2.82
C CYS A 39 16.27 -12.32 1.98
N CYS A 40 16.62 -12.45 0.69
CA CYS A 40 15.96 -13.39 -0.24
C CYS A 40 14.43 -13.21 -0.34
N VAL A 41 13.94 -11.97 -0.23
CA VAL A 41 12.54 -11.59 -0.45
C VAL A 41 12.32 -11.35 -1.95
N HIS A 42 11.41 -12.12 -2.54
CA HIS A 42 11.23 -12.17 -3.99
C HIS A 42 10.28 -11.09 -4.50
N GLY A 43 9.29 -10.70 -3.70
CA GLY A 43 8.38 -9.60 -3.99
C GLY A 43 7.89 -8.90 -2.73
N ALA A 44 7.38 -7.68 -2.88
CA ALA A 44 6.85 -6.93 -1.75
C ALA A 44 5.59 -6.15 -2.12
N LEU A 45 4.62 -6.13 -1.20
CA LEU A 45 3.50 -5.21 -1.21
C LEU A 45 3.93 -3.91 -0.51
N VAL A 46 3.91 -2.80 -1.25
CA VAL A 46 4.52 -1.54 -0.83
C VAL A 46 3.46 -0.45 -0.75
N TYR A 47 3.54 0.40 0.27
CA TYR A 47 2.84 1.69 0.32
C TYR A 47 3.86 2.83 0.52
N ALA A 48 3.47 4.07 0.23
CA ALA A 48 4.31 5.24 0.50
C ALA A 48 4.03 5.81 1.90
N HIS A 49 5.06 6.13 2.67
CA HIS A 49 4.91 6.77 3.99
C HIS A 49 4.13 8.10 3.92
N GLN A 50 4.25 8.84 2.82
CA GLN A 50 3.50 10.08 2.57
C GLN A 50 1.99 9.84 2.52
N ALA A 51 1.55 8.65 2.10
CA ALA A 51 0.13 8.29 2.10
C ALA A 51 -0.41 8.06 3.52
N LYS A 52 0.48 7.83 4.50
CA LYS A 52 0.14 7.73 5.92
C LYS A 52 0.30 9.08 6.64
N GLU A 53 1.35 9.84 6.33
CA GLU A 53 1.74 11.02 7.11
C GLU A 53 1.20 12.34 6.58
N VAL A 54 0.81 12.37 5.30
CA VAL A 54 0.27 13.57 4.65
C VAL A 54 -1.17 13.31 4.20
N HIS A 55 -1.33 12.55 3.12
CA HIS A 55 -2.66 12.21 2.57
C HIS A 55 -2.51 11.10 1.52
N PRO A 56 -3.50 10.20 1.33
CA PRO A 56 -3.47 9.21 0.26
C PRO A 56 -3.27 9.81 -1.14
N GLU A 57 -3.89 10.95 -1.43
CA GLU A 57 -3.75 11.65 -2.71
C GLU A 57 -2.29 12.02 -3.02
N VAL A 58 -1.47 12.23 -2.00
CA VAL A 58 -0.05 12.54 -2.16
C VAL A 58 0.77 11.26 -2.32
N GLY A 59 0.55 10.25 -1.49
CA GLY A 59 1.44 9.08 -1.46
C GLY A 59 1.06 7.93 -2.39
N ASN A 60 -0.23 7.73 -2.70
CA ASN A 60 -0.67 6.66 -3.59
C ASN A 60 -0.11 6.79 -5.02
N PRO A 61 0.00 8.00 -5.62
CA PRO A 61 0.67 8.17 -6.90
C PRO A 61 2.17 7.85 -6.86
N LEU A 62 2.85 8.16 -5.74
CA LEU A 62 4.28 7.87 -5.57
C LEU A 62 4.56 6.37 -5.62
N VAL A 63 3.74 5.56 -4.93
CA VAL A 63 3.95 4.11 -4.95
C VAL A 63 3.67 3.50 -6.32
N LEU A 64 2.67 4.00 -7.05
CA LEU A 64 2.44 3.58 -8.44
C LEU A 64 3.64 3.87 -9.34
N ALA A 65 4.21 5.07 -9.23
CA ALA A 65 5.36 5.46 -10.03
C ALA A 65 6.57 4.55 -9.79
N GLU A 66 6.78 4.10 -8.56
CA GLU A 66 7.88 3.18 -8.21
C GLU A 66 7.59 1.73 -8.61
N CYS A 67 6.38 1.21 -8.37
CA CYS A 67 6.00 -0.15 -8.77
C CYS A 67 6.05 -0.36 -10.30
N ARG A 68 5.78 0.69 -11.10
CA ARG A 68 5.95 0.63 -12.56
C ARG A 68 7.41 0.43 -13.01
N LYS A 69 8.38 0.89 -12.21
CA LYS A 69 9.82 0.75 -12.51
C LYS A 69 10.37 -0.62 -12.08
N TYR A 70 9.77 -1.22 -11.05
CA TYR A 70 10.31 -2.41 -10.40
C TYR A 70 9.25 -3.52 -10.31
N PRO A 71 9.25 -4.50 -11.23
CA PRO A 71 8.23 -5.56 -11.30
C PRO A 71 8.10 -6.47 -10.06
N ARG A 72 9.07 -6.41 -9.13
CA ARG A 72 9.02 -7.13 -7.85
C ARG A 72 8.20 -6.40 -6.77
N LEU A 73 7.78 -5.16 -7.03
CA LEU A 73 7.03 -4.34 -6.10
C LEU A 73 5.58 -4.21 -6.57
N TYR A 74 4.66 -4.48 -5.65
CA TYR A 74 3.23 -4.45 -5.90
C TYR A 74 2.62 -3.28 -5.12
N PRO A 75 1.81 -2.42 -5.76
CA PRO A 75 1.30 -1.23 -5.11
C PRO A 75 0.18 -1.58 -4.13
N CYS A 76 0.27 -1.00 -2.93
CA CYS A 76 -0.79 -0.95 -1.94
C CYS A 76 -1.12 0.52 -1.66
N TRP A 77 -2.37 0.86 -1.91
CA TRP A 77 -2.86 2.21 -1.65
C TRP A 77 -3.30 2.36 -0.21
N VAL A 78 -3.08 3.54 0.35
CA VAL A 78 -3.73 3.93 1.59
C VAL A 78 -5.14 4.39 1.27
N ALA A 79 -6.11 3.93 2.06
CA ALA A 79 -7.50 4.30 1.91
C ALA A 79 -8.02 5.07 3.14
N LEU A 80 -9.04 5.89 2.88
CA LEU A 80 -9.82 6.61 3.88
C LEU A 80 -11.31 6.32 3.68
N PRO A 81 -12.15 6.58 4.70
CA PRO A 81 -13.60 6.66 4.52
C PRO A 81 -13.94 7.72 3.48
N HIS A 82 -14.90 7.40 2.60
CA HIS A 82 -15.30 8.28 1.50
C HIS A 82 -16.29 9.38 1.92
N HIS A 83 -16.86 9.29 3.13
CA HIS A 83 -17.99 10.13 3.58
C HIS A 83 -17.75 11.65 3.53
N SER A 84 -16.50 12.10 3.66
CA SER A 84 -16.15 13.52 3.56
C SER A 84 -15.99 14.02 2.12
N GLY A 85 -15.94 13.12 1.14
CA GLY A 85 -15.57 13.42 -0.24
C GLY A 85 -14.07 13.60 -0.48
N GLU A 86 -13.23 13.50 0.56
CA GLU A 86 -11.76 13.59 0.45
C GLU A 86 -11.12 12.32 -0.12
N PHE A 87 -11.88 11.23 -0.19
CA PHE A 87 -11.47 9.96 -0.77
C PHE A 87 -12.58 9.39 -1.66
N PRO A 88 -12.25 8.69 -2.76
CA PRO A 88 -13.26 8.24 -3.71
C PRO A 88 -14.25 7.25 -3.08
N HIS A 89 -15.49 7.31 -3.53
CA HIS A 89 -16.50 6.31 -3.20
C HIS A 89 -16.06 4.93 -3.71
N PRO A 90 -16.35 3.81 -3.02
CA PRO A 90 -15.94 2.47 -3.45
C PRO A 90 -16.32 2.14 -4.92
N HIS A 91 -17.49 2.60 -5.36
CA HIS A 91 -17.95 2.51 -6.75
C HIS A 91 -16.92 3.03 -7.78
N ASP A 92 -16.24 4.13 -7.47
CA ASP A 92 -15.25 4.74 -8.37
C ASP A 92 -13.82 4.27 -8.06
N LEU A 93 -13.54 3.98 -6.79
CA LEU A 93 -12.24 3.52 -6.31
C LEU A 93 -11.83 2.18 -6.93
N LEU A 94 -12.73 1.20 -6.93
CA LEU A 94 -12.40 -0.17 -7.33
C LEU A 94 -12.05 -0.29 -8.83
N PRO A 95 -12.83 0.30 -9.77
CA PRO A 95 -12.44 0.34 -11.18
C PRO A 95 -11.09 1.02 -11.41
N GLU A 96 -10.80 2.06 -10.64
CA GLU A 96 -9.52 2.77 -10.72
C GLU A 96 -8.37 1.91 -10.18
N MET A 97 -8.56 1.23 -9.05
CA MET A 97 -7.60 0.25 -8.53
C MET A 97 -7.31 -0.84 -9.57
N GLU A 98 -8.36 -1.38 -10.19
CA GLU A 98 -8.24 -2.41 -11.23
C GLU A 98 -7.36 -1.91 -12.39
N ARG A 99 -7.70 -0.74 -12.93
CA ARG A 99 -6.99 -0.08 -14.04
C ARG A 99 -5.51 0.19 -13.73
N GLN A 100 -5.18 0.48 -12.48
CA GLN A 100 -3.81 0.77 -12.03
C GLN A 100 -3.03 -0.47 -11.58
N GLY A 101 -3.64 -1.65 -11.59
CA GLY A 101 -3.01 -2.87 -11.08
C GLY A 101 -2.86 -2.90 -9.56
N VAL A 102 -3.69 -2.14 -8.84
CA VAL A 102 -3.72 -2.12 -7.37
C VAL A 102 -4.72 -3.16 -6.90
N ARG A 103 -4.29 -4.04 -5.99
CA ARG A 103 -5.12 -5.15 -5.48
C ARG A 103 -5.25 -5.16 -3.95
N ALA A 104 -4.65 -4.20 -3.27
CA ALA A 104 -4.67 -4.13 -1.82
C ALA A 104 -4.76 -2.69 -1.33
N LEU A 105 -5.54 -2.52 -0.26
CA LEU A 105 -5.64 -1.28 0.49
C LEU A 105 -5.01 -1.44 1.87
N LYS A 106 -4.50 -0.33 2.41
CA LYS A 106 -4.03 -0.18 3.78
C LYS A 106 -4.79 0.96 4.43
N ILE A 107 -5.21 0.76 5.68
CA ILE A 107 -5.88 1.81 6.46
C ILE A 107 -5.06 2.15 7.71
N PHE A 108 -5.14 3.41 8.15
CA PHE A 108 -4.49 3.87 9.37
C PHE A 108 -5.48 4.58 10.31
N PRO A 109 -6.41 3.86 10.95
CA PRO A 109 -7.49 4.45 11.74
C PRO A 109 -7.02 5.37 12.87
N ARG A 110 -5.93 4.98 13.55
CA ARG A 110 -5.35 5.77 14.64
C ARG A 110 -4.69 7.07 14.17
N ILE A 111 -4.22 7.11 12.93
CA ILE A 111 -3.57 8.29 12.33
C ILE A 111 -4.65 9.24 11.81
N TYR A 112 -5.57 8.72 11.01
CA TYR A 112 -6.64 9.49 10.37
C TYR A 112 -7.89 9.70 11.24
N LYS A 113 -7.87 9.22 12.50
CA LYS A 113 -8.91 9.45 13.52
C LYS A 113 -10.32 9.05 13.10
N HIS A 114 -10.45 7.92 12.42
CA HIS A 114 -11.73 7.32 12.08
C HIS A 114 -11.93 5.98 12.81
N ALA A 115 -13.19 5.59 13.00
CA ALA A 115 -13.56 4.30 13.56
C ALA A 115 -13.41 3.17 12.51
N VAL A 116 -13.25 1.94 12.98
CA VAL A 116 -13.30 0.73 12.15
C VAL A 116 -14.59 0.00 12.47
N ASP A 117 -15.68 0.48 11.89
CA ASP A 117 -17.02 -0.06 12.07
C ASP A 117 -17.79 -0.05 10.74
N HIS A 118 -18.99 -0.63 10.77
CA HIS A 118 -19.84 -0.70 9.59
C HIS A 118 -20.26 0.68 9.07
N GLY A 119 -20.52 1.65 9.95
CA GLY A 119 -20.93 2.99 9.52
C GLY A 119 -19.80 3.78 8.84
N THR A 120 -18.54 3.46 9.15
CA THR A 120 -17.37 4.21 8.68
C THR A 120 -16.67 3.53 7.50
N LEU A 121 -16.59 2.19 7.50
CA LEU A 121 -15.86 1.43 6.49
C LEU A 121 -16.70 0.33 5.83
N GLY A 122 -17.97 0.14 6.23
CA GLY A 122 -18.81 -0.96 5.76
C GLY A 122 -18.93 -1.03 4.24
N GLU A 123 -19.20 0.10 3.58
CA GLU A 123 -19.31 0.15 2.12
C GLU A 123 -17.98 -0.18 1.42
N LEU A 124 -16.86 0.34 1.93
CA LEU A 124 -15.54 0.06 1.35
C LEU A 124 -15.16 -1.42 1.51
N LEU A 125 -15.32 -1.96 2.71
CA LEU A 125 -14.98 -3.36 3.00
C LEU A 125 -15.94 -4.33 2.31
N GLY A 126 -17.23 -4.00 2.23
CA GLY A 126 -18.23 -4.76 1.50
C GLY A 126 -17.88 -4.85 0.01
N ALA A 127 -17.61 -3.70 -0.62
CA ALA A 127 -17.20 -3.66 -2.03
C ALA A 127 -15.91 -4.47 -2.29
N MET A 128 -14.92 -4.37 -1.39
CA MET A 128 -13.68 -5.15 -1.49
C MET A 128 -13.90 -6.66 -1.31
N GLN A 129 -14.87 -7.08 -0.49
CA GLN A 129 -15.21 -8.49 -0.28
C GLN A 129 -15.88 -9.12 -1.50
N GLU A 130 -16.76 -8.36 -2.17
CA GLU A 130 -17.49 -8.82 -3.36
C GLU A 130 -16.57 -8.93 -4.58
N THR A 131 -15.52 -8.10 -4.63
CA THR A 131 -14.59 -8.03 -5.75
C THR A 131 -13.49 -9.07 -5.60
N GLN A 132 -13.78 -10.32 -5.96
CA GLN A 132 -12.76 -11.37 -6.11
C GLN A 132 -11.93 -11.12 -7.38
N THR A 133 -10.89 -10.29 -7.27
CA THR A 133 -9.88 -10.07 -8.33
C THR A 133 -8.53 -10.64 -7.94
#